data_AF-A0A1C2EEP3-F1
#
_entry.id   AF-A0A1C2EEP3-F1
#
_cell.length_a   1.000
_cell.length_b   1.000
_cell.length_c   1.000
_cell.angle_alpha   90.00
_cell.angle_beta   90.00
_cell.angle_gamma   90.00
#
_symmetry.space_group_name_H-M   'P 1'
#
loop_
_entity.id
_entity.type
_entity.pdbx_description
1 polymer ?
#
loop_
_entity_poly.entity_id
_entity_poly.type
_entity_poly.pdbx_seq_one_letter_code
_entity_poly.pdbx_strand_id
1 'polypeptide(L)'
;MAEKVQCQAHGEREATFVCRHIVDSLDTRRAVGFYWSRDQLASRPDAWCTECERIRVAEGGEWSDKAIEFAQVKLLCGGCYDRAKSIWLEARRADTEREC
;
A
#
# COMPACT_ATOMS: atom_id res chain seq x y z
N MET A 1 15.32 -10.62 -9.19
CA MET A 1 16.01 -10.39 -7.91
C MET A 1 15.23 -9.29 -7.21
N ALA A 2 14.72 -9.52 -5.99
CA ALA A 2 13.99 -8.49 -5.26
C ALA A 2 14.99 -7.43 -4.75
N GLU A 3 14.72 -6.16 -5.01
CA GLU A 3 15.50 -5.06 -4.42
C GLU A 3 15.38 -5.12 -2.91
N LYS A 4 16.46 -4.80 -2.20
CA LYS A 4 16.48 -4.78 -0.74
C LYS A 4 16.72 -3.38 -0.24
N VAL A 5 16.05 -3.03 0.86
CA VAL A 5 16.20 -1.75 1.54
C VAL A 5 16.53 -1.96 3.01
N GLN A 6 17.42 -1.11 3.53
CA GLN A 6 17.70 -1.03 4.96
C GLN A 6 16.65 -0.14 5.62
N CYS A 7 15.75 -0.77 6.38
CA CYS A 7 14.79 -0.07 7.20
C CYS A 7 15.32 0.05 8.63
N GLN A 8 15.24 1.24 9.22
CA GLN A 8 15.67 1.45 10.61
C GLN A 8 14.86 0.63 11.62
N ALA A 9 13.59 0.33 11.32
CA ALA A 9 12.71 -0.44 12.21
C ALA A 9 12.80 -1.96 12.00
N HIS A 10 13.12 -2.42 10.79
CA HIS A 10 12.99 -3.84 10.42
C HIS A 10 14.28 -4.46 9.84
N GLY A 11 15.36 -3.68 9.71
CA GLY A 11 16.61 -4.09 9.09
C GLY A 11 16.50 -4.29 7.57
N GLU A 12 17.35 -5.17 7.03
CA GLU A 12 17.35 -5.51 5.60
C GLU A 12 16.11 -6.32 5.23
N ARG A 13 15.28 -5.77 4.34
CA ARG A 13 14.10 -6.46 3.80
C ARG A 13 13.92 -6.15 2.32
N GLU A 14 13.09 -6.95 1.67
CA GLU A 14 12.65 -6.68 0.29
C GLU A 14 11.97 -5.30 0.22
N ALA A 15 12.32 -4.53 -0.80
CA ALA A 15 11.71 -3.25 -1.12
C ALA A 15 10.41 -3.49 -1.89
N THR A 16 9.44 -2.63 -1.61
CA THR A 16 8.10 -2.65 -2.20
C THR A 16 7.71 -1.21 -2.53
N PHE A 17 6.96 -0.99 -3.61
CA PHE A 17 6.48 0.34 -3.95
C PHE A 17 5.03 0.51 -3.53
N VAL A 18 4.77 1.58 -2.80
CA VAL A 18 3.42 1.91 -2.33
C VAL A 18 3.10 3.38 -2.51
N CYS A 19 1.83 3.74 -2.61
CA CYS A 19 1.47 5.17 -2.61
C CYS A 19 1.77 5.81 -1.25
N ARG A 20 2.07 7.11 -1.24
CA ARG A 20 2.31 7.89 -0.02
C ARG A 20 1.19 7.72 1.01
N HIS A 21 -0.06 7.62 0.58
CA HIS A 21 -1.21 7.44 1.46
C HIS A 21 -1.12 6.18 2.35
N ILE A 22 -0.56 5.08 1.82
CA ILE A 22 -0.30 3.88 2.62
C ILE A 22 0.81 4.14 3.64
N VAL A 23 1.83 4.92 3.28
CA VAL A 23 2.88 5.32 4.22
C VAL A 23 2.29 6.17 5.36
N ASP A 24 1.49 7.17 5.03
CA ASP A 24 0.78 8.03 5.99
C ASP A 24 -0.18 7.22 6.89
N SER A 25 -0.71 6.09 6.41
CA SER A 25 -1.54 5.18 7.23
C SER A 25 -0.77 4.56 8.40
N LEU A 26 0.55 4.37 8.27
CA LEU A 26 1.38 3.81 9.33
C LEU A 26 1.52 4.75 10.53
N ASP A 27 1.52 6.06 10.27
CA ASP A 27 1.58 7.11 11.29
C ASP A 27 0.18 7.38 11.86
N THR A 28 -0.78 7.65 10.98
CA THR A 28 -2.15 8.03 11.37
C THR A 28 -3.00 6.86 11.89
N ARG A 29 -2.57 5.62 11.66
CA ARG A 29 -3.32 4.37 11.93
C ARG A 29 -4.72 4.36 11.30
N ARG A 30 -4.91 5.06 10.19
CA ARG A 30 -6.17 5.07 9.42
C ARG A 30 -6.07 4.14 8.22
N ALA A 31 -7.04 3.24 8.08
CA ALA A 31 -7.11 2.41 6.89
C ALA A 31 -7.51 3.22 5.65
N VAL A 32 -6.69 3.15 4.60
CA VAL A 32 -6.88 3.89 3.32
C VAL A 32 -7.29 2.97 2.16
N GLY A 33 -7.47 1.68 2.43
CA GLY A 33 -7.62 0.65 1.40
C GLY A 33 -6.27 0.09 0.96
N PHE A 34 -6.29 -1.15 0.48
CA PHE A 34 -5.08 -1.87 0.11
C PHE A 34 -5.36 -2.71 -1.14
N TYR A 35 -5.01 -2.17 -2.30
CA TYR A 35 -5.08 -2.81 -3.62
C TYR A 35 -3.69 -3.26 -4.02
N TRP A 36 -3.59 -4.36 -4.74
CA TRP A 36 -2.32 -4.88 -5.26
C TRP A 36 -2.52 -5.60 -6.59
N SER A 37 -1.47 -5.61 -7.41
CA SER A 37 -1.46 -6.32 -8.69
C SER A 37 -1.45 -7.83 -8.48
N ARG A 38 -2.44 -8.54 -9.02
CA ARG A 38 -2.49 -10.02 -9.00
C ARG A 38 -1.45 -10.68 -9.91
N ASP A 39 -0.91 -9.92 -10.87
CA ASP A 39 0.07 -10.38 -11.85
C ASP A 39 1.48 -10.54 -11.24
N GLN A 40 1.75 -9.86 -10.14
CA GLN A 40 3.02 -9.98 -9.44
C GLN A 40 3.04 -11.24 -8.56
N LEU A 41 3.83 -12.22 -8.97
CA LEU A 41 4.19 -13.42 -8.19
C LEU A 41 5.05 -13.13 -6.95
N ALA A 42 5.36 -11.86 -6.68
CA ALA A 42 6.11 -11.45 -5.51
C ALA A 42 5.29 -11.67 -4.24
N SER A 43 5.94 -12.11 -3.16
CA SER A 43 5.31 -12.22 -1.83
C SER A 43 4.72 -10.90 -1.33
N ARG A 44 5.26 -9.77 -1.81
CA ARG A 44 4.84 -8.41 -1.48
C ARG A 44 4.81 -7.57 -2.76
N PRO A 45 3.72 -7.63 -3.53
CA PRO A 45 3.56 -6.84 -4.75
C PRO A 45 3.46 -5.34 -4.43
N ASP A 46 3.53 -4.53 -5.47
CA ASP A 46 3.25 -3.11 -5.37
C ASP A 46 1.79 -2.89 -4.98
N ALA A 47 1.58 -1.97 -4.05
CA ALA A 47 0.27 -1.75 -3.46
C ALA A 47 -0.12 -0.29 -3.41
N TRP A 48 -1.41 -0.02 -3.53
CA TRP A 48 -1.94 1.34 -3.54
C TRP A 48 -3.29 1.42 -2.83
N CYS A 49 -3.66 2.62 -2.40
CA CYS A 49 -4.88 2.85 -1.64
C CYS A 49 -6.12 2.90 -2.56
N THR A 50 -7.32 2.87 -1.97
CA THR A 50 -8.58 2.95 -2.72
C THR A 50 -8.66 4.22 -3.57
N GLU A 51 -8.15 5.34 -3.07
CA GLU A 51 -8.21 6.62 -3.78
C GLU A 51 -7.31 6.63 -5.01
N CYS A 52 -6.10 6.06 -4.90
CA CYS A 52 -5.23 5.86 -6.05
C CYS A 52 -5.85 4.92 -7.08
N GLU A 53 -6.54 3.86 -6.65
CA GLU A 53 -7.24 2.96 -7.58
C GLU A 53 -8.37 3.69 -8.31
N ARG A 54 -9.13 4.54 -7.62
CA ARG A 54 -10.19 5.35 -8.26
C ARG A 54 -9.65 6.25 -9.35
N ILE A 55 -8.52 6.91 -9.10
CA ILE A 55 -7.88 7.78 -10.10
C ILE A 55 -7.33 6.95 -11.26
N ARG A 56 -6.68 5.82 -10.98
CA ARG A 56 -6.19 4.90 -12.02
C ARG A 56 -7.33 4.45 -12.92
N VAL A 57 -8.45 4.01 -12.34
CA VAL A 57 -9.64 3.59 -13.10
C VAL A 57 -10.26 4.77 -13.87
N ALA A 58 -10.34 5.95 -13.27
CA ALA A 58 -10.87 7.16 -13.91
C ALA A 58 -10.04 7.61 -15.12
N GLU A 59 -8.71 7.42 -15.08
CA GLU A 59 -7.80 7.72 -16.20
C GLU A 59 -7.70 6.56 -17.21
N GLY A 60 -8.58 5.55 -17.14
CA GLY A 60 -8.68 4.45 -18.12
C GLY A 60 -8.08 3.12 -17.68
N GLY A 61 -7.72 3.00 -16.40
CA GLY A 61 -7.14 1.78 -15.83
C GLY A 61 -5.61 1.71 -15.94
N GLU A 62 -4.95 2.74 -16.42
CA GLU A 62 -3.48 2.81 -16.49
C GLU A 62 -2.91 3.80 -15.48
N TRP A 63 -1.62 3.63 -15.15
CA TRP A 63 -0.89 4.58 -14.33
C TRP A 63 -0.45 5.78 -15.17
N SER A 64 -1.39 6.69 -15.43
CA SER A 64 -1.13 7.96 -16.10
C SER A 64 -0.30 8.91 -15.21
N ASP A 65 0.32 9.94 -15.80
CA ASP A 65 1.12 10.93 -15.06
C ASP A 65 0.37 11.53 -13.86
N LYS A 66 -0.92 11.84 -14.01
CA LYS A 66 -1.75 12.32 -12.89
C LYS A 66 -1.89 11.31 -11.76
N ALA A 67 -2.09 10.04 -12.10
CA ALA A 67 -2.23 8.97 -11.12
C ALA A 67 -0.91 8.75 -10.37
N ILE A 68 0.22 8.81 -11.08
CA ILE A 68 1.57 8.72 -10.50
C ILE A 68 1.86 9.93 -9.60
N GLU A 69 1.56 11.14 -10.07
CA GLU A 69 1.74 12.39 -9.32
C GLU A 69 0.90 12.41 -8.05
N PHE A 70 -0.36 11.97 -8.13
CA PHE A 70 -1.24 11.87 -6.97
C PHE A 70 -0.78 10.79 -5.99
N ALA A 71 -0.40 9.60 -6.49
CA ALA A 71 0.03 8.51 -5.62
C ALA A 71 1.33 8.83 -4.87
N GLN A 72 2.18 9.70 -5.42
CA GLN A 72 3.50 10.03 -4.88
C GLN A 72 4.24 8.79 -4.39
N VAL A 73 4.41 7.81 -5.27
CA VAL A 73 4.92 6.47 -4.94
C VAL A 73 6.19 6.56 -4.09
N LYS A 74 6.19 5.82 -2.98
CA LYS A 74 7.28 5.73 -2.01
C LYS A 74 7.76 4.29 -1.92
N LEU A 75 9.06 4.17 -1.65
CA LEU A 75 9.68 2.89 -1.37
C LEU A 75 9.48 2.53 0.10
N LEU A 76 9.03 1.31 0.35
CA LEU A 76 8.71 0.79 1.67
C LEU A 76 9.33 -0.59 1.85
N CYS A 77 9.82 -0.91 3.05
CA CYS A 77 10.35 -2.23 3.32
C CYS A 77 9.22 -3.25 3.57
N GLY A 78 9.49 -4.52 3.31
CA GLY A 78 8.50 -5.59 3.49
C GLY A 78 7.88 -5.66 4.89
N GLY A 79 8.63 -5.31 5.95
CA GLY A 79 8.10 -5.25 7.31
C GLY A 79 7.08 -4.12 7.52
N CYS A 80 7.37 -2.93 6.98
CA CYS A 80 6.41 -1.82 7.02
C CYS A 80 5.17 -2.13 6.15
N TYR A 81 5.35 -2.87 5.06
CA TYR A 81 4.27 -3.27 4.17
C TYR A 81 3.26 -4.18 4.90
N ASP A 82 3.77 -5.20 5.58
CA ASP A 82 2.97 -6.11 6.41
C ASP A 82 2.22 -5.35 7.53
N ARG A 83 2.85 -4.31 8.10
CA ARG A 83 2.21 -3.44 9.10
C ARG A 83 1.07 -2.62 8.52
N ALA A 84 1.27 -2.00 7.36
CA ALA A 84 0.22 -1.22 6.69
C ALA A 84 -0.96 -2.12 6.29
N LYS A 85 -0.68 -3.33 5.80
CA LYS A 85 -1.69 -4.34 5.49
C LYS A 85 -2.48 -4.75 6.74
N SER A 86 -1.81 -4.89 7.88
CA SER A 86 -2.47 -5.21 9.16
C SER A 86 -3.44 -4.11 9.58
N ILE A 87 -3.05 -2.84 9.52
CA ILE A 87 -3.94 -1.70 9.82
C ILE A 87 -5.22 -1.76 8.98
N TRP A 88 -5.10 -2.09 7.69
CA TRP A 88 -6.25 -2.26 6.82
C TRP A 88 -7.14 -3.46 7.18
N LEU A 89 -6.54 -4.62 7.52
CA LEU A 89 -7.27 -5.81 7.95
C LEU A 89 -8.00 -5.59 9.29
N GLU A 90 -7.35 -4.93 10.24
CA GLU A 90 -7.93 -4.59 11.54
C GLU A 90 -9.11 -3.64 11.39
N ALA A 91 -8.99 -2.61 10.56
CA ALA A 91 -10.09 -1.69 10.29
C ALA A 91 -11.29 -2.39 9.64
N ARG A 92 -11.06 -3.34 8.72
CA ARG A 92 -12.15 -4.14 8.13
C ARG A 92 -12.84 -5.04 9.15
N ARG A 93 -12.08 -5.61 10.08
CA ARG A 93 -12.66 -6.43 11.15
C ARG A 93 -13.52 -5.57 12.09
N ALA A 94 -12.99 -4.41 12.50
CA ALA A 94 -13.70 -3.50 13.38
C ALA A 94 -14.98 -2.93 12.75
N ASP A 95 -14.99 -2.71 11.42
CA ASP A 95 -16.18 -2.29 10.69
C ASP A 95 -17.28 -3.36 10.76
N THR A 96 -16.93 -4.63 10.49
CA THR A 96 -17.87 -5.77 10.58
C THR A 96 -18.45 -5.98 11.99
N GLU A 97 -17.68 -5.70 13.04
CA GLU A 97 -18.12 -5.85 14.44
C GLU A 97 -19.01 -4.69 14.92
N ARG A 98 -19.02 -3.55 14.22
CA ARG A 98 -19.78 -2.35 14.59
C ARG A 98 -21.20 -2.33 14.02
N GLU A 99 -21.54 -3.34 13.22
CA GLU A 99 -22.83 -3.53 12.54
C GLU A 99 -23.76 -4.55 13.26
N CYS A 100 -23.41 -5.01 14.47
CA CYS A 100 -24.23 -5.88 15.33
C CYS A 100 -24.84 -5.13 16.52
#